data_AF-A0A914EV28-F1
#
_entry.id   AF-A0A914EV28-F1
#
_cell.length_a   1.000
_cell.length_b   1.000
_cell.length_c   1.000
_cell.angle_alpha   90.00
_cell.angle_beta   90.00
_cell.angle_gamma   90.00
#
_symmetry.space_group_name_H-M   'P 1'
#
loop_
_entity.id
_entity.type
_entity.pdbx_description
1 polymer ?
#
loop_
_entity_poly.entity_id
_entity_poly.type
_entity_poly.pdbx_seq_one_letter_code
_entity_poly.pdbx_strand_id
1 'polypeptide(L)'
;MNGFIVVFALACFAIFATSQPMPPPVPPFLEGADQSVIKQFDQLIATSGHLTDAQIDAAVDEWASKQNDDIKNKYNSFKEEMKKHQAAAEAAHQASIAKFSPEAKVADARLSAVANNPTLSSQDKSRQIYQIMTSLPENVRQEIEKAMMGPMEA
;
A
#
# COMPACT_ATOMS: atom_id res chain seq x y z
N MET A 1 9.16 -12.05 6.97
CA MET A 1 7.91 -11.38 7.41
C MET A 1 7.95 -10.00 6.76
N ASN A 2 7.37 -9.88 5.58
CA ASN A 2 7.52 -8.68 4.75
C ASN A 2 6.47 -7.68 5.22
N GLY A 3 6.94 -6.59 5.84
CA GLY A 3 6.11 -5.53 6.42
C GLY A 3 5.49 -4.64 5.35
N PHE A 4 4.66 -5.22 4.49
CA PHE A 4 4.05 -4.57 3.34
C PHE A 4 2.51 -4.60 3.44
N ILE A 5 1.97 -5.21 4.48
CA ILE A 5 0.57 -5.68 4.54
C ILE A 5 -0.38 -4.50 4.84
N VAL A 6 -0.02 -3.60 5.75
CA VAL A 6 -0.92 -2.51 6.17
C VAL A 6 -0.79 -1.29 5.24
N VAL A 7 0.42 -0.97 4.78
CA VAL A 7 0.68 0.21 3.94
C VAL A 7 0.04 0.08 2.55
N PHE A 8 0.09 -1.10 1.93
CA PHE A 8 -0.53 -1.32 0.61
C PHE A 8 -2.06 -1.25 0.67
N ALA A 9 -2.65 -1.74 1.77
CA ALA A 9 -4.09 -1.66 1.99
C ALA A 9 -4.58 -0.22 2.23
N LEU A 10 -3.79 0.60 2.94
CA LEU A 10 -4.06 2.03 3.12
C LEU A 10 -3.90 2.84 1.83
N ALA A 11 -2.95 2.47 0.96
CA ALA A 11 -2.76 3.12 -0.34
C ALA A 11 -3.93 2.84 -1.32
N CYS A 12 -4.56 1.66 -1.27
CA CYS A 12 -5.75 1.37 -2.07
C CYS A 12 -6.96 2.26 -1.73
N PHE A 13 -7.03 2.80 -0.51
CA PHE A 13 -8.10 3.72 -0.11
C PHE A 13 -7.90 5.17 -0.59
N ALA A 14 -6.74 5.50 -1.14
CA ALA A 14 -6.41 6.86 -1.61
C ALA A 14 -6.73 7.12 -3.11
N ILE A 15 -7.26 6.14 -3.86
CA ILE A 15 -7.42 6.23 -5.32
C ILE A 15 -8.86 6.60 -5.77
N PHE A 16 -9.64 7.29 -4.92
CA PHE A 16 -10.83 8.01 -5.37
C PHE A 16 -10.62 9.51 -5.24
N ALA A 17 -9.70 10.04 -6.06
CA ALA A 17 -9.59 11.48 -6.30
C ALA A 17 -10.73 11.96 -7.21
N THR A 18 -11.97 11.90 -6.72
CA THR A 18 -13.11 12.64 -7.29
C THR A 18 -13.52 13.70 -6.28
N SER A 19 -12.90 14.88 -6.35
CA SER A 19 -13.45 16.21 -6.05
C SER A 19 -14.38 16.44 -4.83
N GLN A 20 -14.35 15.61 -3.79
CA GLN A 20 -15.03 15.80 -2.51
C GLN A 20 -14.09 15.29 -1.41
N PRO A 21 -13.86 16.02 -0.30
CA PRO A 21 -13.12 15.51 0.84
C PRO A 21 -14.01 14.50 1.59
N MET A 22 -14.23 13.32 1.00
CA MET A 22 -14.72 12.19 1.77
C MET A 22 -13.60 11.81 2.74
N PRO A 23 -13.90 11.61 4.03
CA PRO A 23 -12.96 10.98 4.94
C PRO A 23 -12.42 9.70 4.28
N PRO A 24 -11.12 9.37 4.42
CA PRO A 24 -10.60 8.11 3.92
C PRO A 24 -11.53 6.98 4.39
N PRO A 25 -11.93 6.06 3.50
CA PRO A 25 -12.90 5.04 3.87
C PRO A 25 -12.41 4.29 5.10
N VAL A 26 -13.33 4.09 6.06
CA VAL A 26 -13.01 3.41 7.32
C VAL A 26 -12.51 2.00 6.99
N PRO A 27 -11.36 1.57 7.53
CA PRO A 27 -10.86 0.22 7.29
C PRO A 27 -11.90 -0.84 7.70
N PRO A 28 -12.01 -1.98 6.98
CA PRO A 28 -13.00 -3.01 7.29
C PRO A 28 -12.97 -3.51 8.74
N PHE A 29 -11.77 -3.55 9.34
CA PHE A 29 -11.61 -3.98 10.73
C PHE A 29 -12.10 -2.95 11.78
N LEU A 30 -12.42 -1.73 11.34
CA LEU A 30 -12.99 -0.64 12.13
C LEU A 30 -14.47 -0.39 11.81
N GLU A 31 -15.09 -1.19 10.94
CA GLU A 31 -16.52 -1.09 10.68
C GLU A 31 -17.34 -1.33 11.96
N GLY A 32 -18.20 -0.37 12.28
CA GLY A 32 -19.02 -0.37 13.49
C GLY A 32 -18.26 -0.04 14.77
N ALA A 33 -16.97 0.31 14.71
CA ALA A 33 -16.22 0.77 15.87
C ALA A 33 -16.67 2.17 16.30
N ASP A 34 -16.45 2.49 17.57
CA ASP A 34 -16.74 3.82 18.10
C ASP A 34 -15.91 4.89 17.37
N GLN A 35 -16.50 6.07 17.19
CA GLN A 35 -15.83 7.18 16.51
C GLN A 35 -14.51 7.59 17.21
N SER A 36 -14.39 7.38 18.52
CA SER A 36 -13.16 7.62 19.26
C SER A 36 -12.04 6.66 18.84
N VAL A 37 -12.36 5.40 18.56
CA VAL A 37 -11.41 4.38 18.12
C VAL A 37 -10.97 4.63 16.67
N ILE A 38 -11.92 5.00 15.80
CA ILE A 38 -11.62 5.41 14.42
C ILE A 38 -10.67 6.61 14.41
N LYS A 39 -10.94 7.65 15.21
CA LYS A 39 -10.06 8.83 15.32
C LYS A 39 -8.66 8.49 15.82
N GLN A 40 -8.52 7.55 16.76
CA GLN A 40 -7.19 7.11 17.22
C GLN A 40 -6.40 6.47 16.08
N PHE A 41 -7.05 5.62 15.29
CA PHE A 41 -6.43 5.00 14.14
C PHE A 41 -6.05 6.04 13.07
N ASP A 42 -6.94 6.96 12.73
CA ASP A 42 -6.66 8.02 11.76
C ASP A 42 -5.46 8.87 12.17
N GLN A 43 -5.37 9.23 13.45
CA GLN A 43 -4.25 10.00 13.99
C GLN A 43 -2.94 9.21 13.97
N LEU A 44 -2.98 7.91 14.25
CA LEU A 44 -1.84 7.01 14.12
C LEU A 44 -1.31 7.03 12.68
N ILE A 45 -2.18 6.85 11.69
CA ILE A 45 -1.78 6.84 10.28
C ILE A 45 -1.26 8.22 9.84
N ALA A 46 -1.96 9.30 10.19
CA ALA A 46 -1.59 10.66 9.81
C ALA A 46 -0.19 11.08 10.32
N THR A 47 0.22 10.55 11.48
CA THR A 47 1.53 10.87 12.08
C THR A 47 2.65 9.91 11.66
N SER A 48 2.31 8.80 11.02
CA SER A 48 3.24 7.72 10.69
C SER A 48 3.99 7.90 9.36
N GLY A 49 3.78 8.99 8.61
CA GLY A 49 4.37 9.19 7.28
C GLY A 49 5.91 9.23 7.23
N HIS A 50 6.58 9.40 8.37
CA HIS A 50 8.04 9.38 8.48
C HIS A 50 8.60 8.00 8.86
N LEU A 51 7.74 7.05 9.23
CA LEU A 51 8.11 5.72 9.66
C LEU A 51 8.39 4.82 8.44
N THR A 52 9.15 3.75 8.66
CA THR A 52 9.25 2.63 7.72
C THR A 52 7.98 1.79 7.78
N ASP A 53 7.67 1.06 6.71
CA ASP A 53 6.49 0.19 6.68
C ASP A 53 6.47 -0.82 7.86
N ALA A 54 7.63 -1.34 8.26
CA ALA A 54 7.75 -2.22 9.42
C ALA A 54 7.44 -1.51 10.75
N GLN A 55 7.79 -0.23 10.87
CA GLN A 55 7.45 0.59 12.04
C GLN A 55 5.97 0.97 12.05
N ILE A 56 5.36 1.22 10.88
CA ILE A 56 3.91 1.44 10.75
C ILE A 56 3.18 0.16 11.18
N ASP A 57 3.57 -0.99 10.64
CA ASP A 57 3.00 -2.29 11.01
C ASP A 57 3.11 -2.53 12.51
N ALA A 58 4.29 -2.30 13.12
CA ALA A 58 4.47 -2.44 14.56
C ALA A 58 3.60 -1.48 15.38
N ALA A 59 3.45 -0.23 14.94
CA ALA A 59 2.64 0.76 15.64
C ALA A 59 1.14 0.43 15.55
N VAL A 60 0.67 -0.10 14.41
CA VAL A 60 -0.70 -0.58 14.24
C VAL A 60 -0.94 -1.87 15.03
N ASP A 61 0.01 -2.80 15.05
CA ASP A 61 -0.04 -4.02 15.88
C ASP A 61 -0.13 -3.66 17.36
N GLU A 62 0.67 -2.70 17.83
CA GLU A 62 0.63 -2.21 19.21
C GLU A 62 -0.72 -1.53 19.50
N TRP A 63 -1.20 -0.67 18.61
CA TRP A 63 -2.50 -0.02 18.77
C TRP A 63 -3.65 -1.03 18.82
N ALA A 64 -3.65 -2.03 17.94
CA ALA A 64 -4.68 -3.08 17.88
C ALA A 64 -4.68 -3.93 19.14
N SER A 65 -3.50 -4.25 19.70
CA SER A 65 -3.38 -5.02 20.94
C SER A 65 -4.07 -4.38 22.15
N LYS A 66 -4.22 -3.05 22.14
CA LYS A 66 -4.88 -2.25 23.18
C LYS A 66 -6.39 -2.11 23.00
N GLN A 67 -6.96 -2.58 21.89
CA GLN A 67 -8.39 -2.50 21.61
C GLN A 67 -9.17 -3.61 22.32
N ASN A 68 -10.49 -3.66 22.10
CA ASN A 68 -11.30 -4.80 22.54
C ASN A 68 -11.07 -6.04 21.66
N ASP A 69 -11.59 -7.19 22.08
CA ASP A 69 -11.34 -8.45 21.38
C ASP A 69 -12.01 -8.51 19.99
N ASP A 70 -13.12 -7.80 19.77
CA ASP A 70 -13.76 -7.70 18.45
C ASP A 70 -12.83 -7.04 17.43
N ILE A 71 -12.26 -5.88 17.77
CA ILE A 71 -11.35 -5.13 16.88
C ILE A 71 -10.04 -5.90 16.68
N LYS A 72 -9.48 -6.52 17.72
CA LYS A 72 -8.30 -7.38 17.58
C LYS A 72 -8.54 -8.53 16.60
N ASN A 73 -9.67 -9.21 16.72
CA ASN A 73 -9.98 -10.35 15.86
C ASN A 73 -10.20 -9.89 14.41
N LYS A 74 -10.96 -8.81 14.19
CA LYS A 74 -11.15 -8.22 12.86
C LYS A 74 -9.83 -7.77 12.24
N TYR A 75 -8.95 -7.15 13.02
CA TYR A 75 -7.63 -6.73 12.57
C TYR A 75 -6.74 -7.92 12.19
N ASN A 76 -6.73 -8.99 12.98
CA ASN A 76 -5.99 -10.21 12.66
C ASN A 76 -6.51 -10.87 11.38
N SER A 77 -7.83 -11.00 11.21
CA SER A 77 -8.45 -11.49 9.98
C SER A 77 -8.07 -10.64 8.78
N PHE A 78 -8.12 -9.31 8.94
CA PHE A 78 -7.71 -8.38 7.90
C PHE A 78 -6.24 -8.58 7.49
N LYS A 79 -5.31 -8.79 8.45
CA LYS A 79 -3.90 -9.10 8.12
C LYS A 79 -3.76 -10.38 7.30
N GLU A 80 -4.55 -11.42 7.61
CA GLU A 80 -4.53 -12.68 6.87
C GLU A 80 -5.10 -12.53 5.46
N GLU A 81 -6.20 -11.80 5.31
CA GLU A 81 -6.78 -11.47 4.01
C GLU A 81 -5.82 -10.66 3.16
N MET A 82 -5.20 -9.62 3.73
CA MET A 82 -4.22 -8.81 3.02
C MET A 82 -3.01 -9.62 2.56
N LYS A 83 -2.53 -10.61 3.34
CA LYS A 83 -1.52 -11.56 2.86
C LYS A 83 -1.98 -12.35 1.63
N LYS A 84 -3.22 -12.82 1.60
CA LYS A 84 -3.78 -13.57 0.47
C LYS A 84 -3.92 -12.67 -0.76
N HIS A 85 -4.44 -11.46 -0.57
CA HIS A 85 -4.60 -10.47 -1.65
C HIS A 85 -3.25 -9.99 -2.18
N GLN A 86 -2.24 -9.82 -1.32
CA GLN A 86 -0.89 -9.47 -1.74
C GLN A 86 -0.28 -10.55 -2.64
N ALA A 87 -0.43 -11.83 -2.30
CA ALA A 87 0.06 -12.92 -3.14
C ALA A 87 -0.64 -12.94 -4.51
N ALA A 88 -1.95 -12.67 -4.55
CA ALA A 88 -2.70 -12.57 -5.79
C ALA A 88 -2.31 -11.33 -6.62
N ALA A 89 -2.11 -10.18 -5.97
CA ALA A 89 -1.65 -8.95 -6.60
C ALA A 89 -0.23 -9.10 -7.16
N GLU A 90 0.68 -9.74 -6.42
CA GLU A 90 2.02 -10.07 -6.91
C GLU A 90 1.95 -11.02 -8.10
N ALA A 91 1.10 -12.06 -8.06
CA ALA A 91 0.92 -12.96 -9.19
C ALA A 91 0.36 -12.23 -10.44
N ALA A 92 -0.59 -11.30 -10.25
CA ALA A 92 -1.12 -10.46 -11.33
C ALA A 92 -0.08 -9.46 -11.86
N HIS A 93 0.77 -8.93 -10.98
CA HIS A 93 1.92 -8.09 -11.31
C HIS A 93 2.93 -8.85 -12.17
N GLN A 94 3.33 -10.06 -11.75
CA GLN A 94 4.20 -10.96 -12.52
C GLN A 94 3.61 -11.33 -13.88
N ALA A 95 2.29 -11.55 -13.96
CA ALA A 95 1.61 -11.79 -15.23
C ALA A 95 1.61 -10.55 -16.15
N SER A 96 1.61 -9.35 -15.58
CA SER A 96 1.72 -8.09 -16.32
C SER A 96 3.16 -7.82 -16.77
N ILE A 97 4.15 -8.12 -15.94
CA ILE A 97 5.59 -8.06 -16.29
C ILE A 97 5.86 -8.88 -17.56
N ALA A 98 5.20 -10.03 -17.76
CA ALA A 98 5.38 -10.82 -18.99
C ALA A 98 5.10 -10.02 -20.27
N LYS A 99 4.15 -9.08 -20.21
CA LYS A 99 3.73 -8.21 -21.33
C LYS A 99 4.60 -6.96 -21.50
N PHE A 100 5.50 -6.68 -20.55
CA PHE A 100 6.34 -5.49 -20.58
C PHE A 100 7.47 -5.60 -21.61
N SER A 101 7.82 -4.46 -22.19
CA SER A 101 9.08 -4.26 -22.91
C SER A 101 10.29 -4.62 -22.02
N PRO A 102 11.44 -5.03 -22.60
CA PRO A 102 12.65 -5.30 -21.83
C PRO A 102 13.05 -4.15 -20.90
N GLU A 103 12.89 -2.91 -21.36
CA GLU A 103 13.16 -1.69 -20.60
C GLU A 103 12.17 -1.50 -19.46
N ALA A 104 10.87 -1.75 -19.68
CA ALA A 104 9.85 -1.70 -18.64
C ALA A 104 10.04 -2.80 -17.58
N LYS A 105 10.50 -4.00 -17.97
CA LYS A 105 10.85 -5.07 -17.02
C LYS A 105 12.00 -4.68 -16.09
N VAL A 106 13.04 -4.04 -16.63
CA VAL A 106 14.19 -3.57 -15.83
C VAL A 106 13.76 -2.44 -14.90
N ALA A 107 12.95 -1.50 -15.39
CA ALA A 107 12.39 -0.43 -14.58
C ALA A 107 11.51 -0.96 -13.44
N ASP A 108 10.62 -1.90 -13.74
CA ASP A 108 9.75 -2.55 -12.76
C ASP A 108 10.55 -3.29 -11.69
N ALA A 109 11.59 -4.04 -12.07
CA ALA A 109 12.46 -4.71 -11.11
C ALA A 109 13.14 -3.71 -10.15
N ARG A 110 13.51 -2.52 -10.63
CA ARG A 110 14.08 -1.45 -9.78
C ARG A 110 13.04 -0.84 -8.85
N LEU A 111 11.82 -0.62 -9.34
CA LEU A 111 10.70 -0.13 -8.52
C LEU A 111 10.34 -1.15 -7.43
N SER A 112 10.21 -2.41 -7.81
CA SER A 112 9.94 -3.54 -6.91
C SER A 112 11.04 -3.72 -5.86
N ALA A 113 12.31 -3.53 -6.23
CA ALA A 113 13.43 -3.59 -5.29
C ALA A 113 13.38 -2.45 -4.25
N VAL A 114 13.01 -1.23 -4.65
CA VAL A 114 12.84 -0.10 -3.73
C VAL A 114 11.64 -0.32 -2.81
N ALA A 115 10.50 -0.73 -3.39
CA ALA A 115 9.28 -0.99 -2.64
C ALA A 115 9.49 -2.07 -1.57
N ASN A 116 10.15 -3.17 -1.92
CA ASN A 116 10.41 -4.28 -1.00
C ASN A 116 11.61 -4.07 -0.08
N ASN A 117 12.31 -2.94 -0.14
CA ASN A 117 13.48 -2.72 0.70
C ASN A 117 13.05 -2.40 2.15
N PRO A 118 13.36 -3.27 3.13
CA PRO A 118 12.94 -3.07 4.52
C PRO A 118 13.74 -1.97 5.23
N THR A 119 14.86 -1.50 4.66
CA THR A 119 15.71 -0.48 5.28
C THR A 119 15.37 0.94 4.87
N LEU A 120 14.45 1.13 3.90
CA LEU A 120 14.04 2.44 3.43
C LEU A 120 12.77 2.90 4.16
N SER A 121 12.73 4.17 4.57
CA SER A 121 11.50 4.82 5.05
C SER A 121 10.49 4.93 3.92
N SER A 122 9.20 5.06 4.23
CA SER A 122 8.17 5.25 3.20
C SER A 122 8.44 6.53 2.38
N GLN A 123 9.02 7.57 2.99
CA GLN A 123 9.47 8.78 2.30
C GLN A 123 10.66 8.53 1.35
N ASP A 124 11.67 7.76 1.77
CA ASP A 124 12.81 7.40 0.92
C ASP A 124 12.38 6.52 -0.25
N LYS A 125 11.46 5.58 -0.01
CA LYS A 125 10.85 4.76 -1.07
C LYS A 125 10.14 5.65 -2.09
N SER A 126 9.30 6.57 -1.62
CA SER A 126 8.55 7.50 -2.48
C SER A 126 9.50 8.37 -3.31
N ARG A 127 10.57 8.90 -2.70
CA ARG A 127 11.59 9.67 -3.41
C ARG A 127 12.32 8.83 -4.47
N GLN A 128 12.73 7.62 -4.13
CA GLN A 128 13.46 6.75 -5.06
C GLN A 128 12.57 6.24 -6.20
N ILE A 129 11.31 5.89 -5.91
CA ILE A 129 10.30 5.55 -6.93
C ILE A 129 10.09 6.72 -7.88
N TYR A 130 9.92 7.94 -7.36
CA TYR A 130 9.79 9.15 -8.18
C TYR A 130 11.03 9.39 -9.05
N GLN A 131 12.24 9.21 -8.51
CA GLN A 131 13.48 9.35 -9.27
C GLN A 131 13.59 8.30 -10.39
N ILE A 132 13.18 7.05 -10.11
CA ILE A 132 13.14 6.00 -11.13
C ILE A 132 12.16 6.42 -12.23
N MET A 133 10.90 6.71 -11.91
CA MET A 133 9.85 7.06 -12.89
C MET A 133 10.17 8.30 -13.73
N THR A 134 10.82 9.32 -13.15
CA THR A 134 11.23 10.53 -13.88
C THR A 134 12.46 10.30 -14.76
N SER A 135 13.31 9.33 -14.42
CA SER A 135 14.46 8.94 -15.24
C SER A 135 14.12 8.03 -16.43
N LEU A 136 12.92 7.43 -16.44
CA LEU A 136 12.50 6.54 -17.51
C LEU A 136 12.14 7.31 -18.79
N PRO A 137 12.40 6.73 -19.98
CA PRO A 137 11.81 7.20 -21.22
C PRO A 137 10.28 7.28 -21.13
N GLU A 138 9.68 8.29 -21.77
CA GLU A 138 8.23 8.52 -21.75
C GLU A 138 7.42 7.27 -22.10
N ASN A 139 7.83 6.54 -23.15
CA ASN A 139 7.15 5.32 -23.59
C ASN A 139 7.21 4.20 -22.55
N VAL A 140 8.30 4.11 -21.79
CA VAL A 140 8.47 3.10 -20.72
C VAL A 140 7.66 3.49 -19.48
N ARG A 141 7.64 4.79 -19.13
CA ARG A 141 6.81 5.30 -18.03
C ARG A 141 5.32 5.05 -18.29
N GLN A 142 4.81 5.39 -19.47
CA GLN A 142 3.41 5.19 -19.83
C GLN A 142 3.00 3.71 -19.82
N GLU A 143 3.91 2.82 -20.24
CA GLU A 143 3.68 1.37 -20.21
C GLU A 143 3.50 0.87 -18.77
N ILE A 144 4.36 1.33 -17.85
CA ILE A 144 4.30 0.96 -16.43
C ILE A 144 3.06 1.57 -15.76
N GLU A 145 2.77 2.86 -16.00
CA GLU A 145 1.58 3.53 -15.46
C GLU A 145 0.28 2.85 -15.90
N LYS A 146 0.18 2.48 -17.18
CA LYS A 146 -0.98 1.76 -17.71
C LYS A 146 -1.16 0.38 -17.07
N ALA A 147 -0.06 -0.30 -16.74
CA ALA A 147 -0.12 -1.57 -16.06
C ALA A 147 -0.49 -1.43 -14.57
N MET A 148 -0.02 -0.36 -13.92
CA MET A 148 -0.32 -0.05 -12.52
C MET A 148 -1.77 0.41 -12.30
N MET A 149 -2.37 1.10 -13.28
CA MET A 149 -3.78 1.52 -13.23
C MET A 149 -4.77 0.36 -13.42
N GLY A 150 -4.30 -0.85 -13.74
CA GLY A 150 -5.15 -1.98 -14.11
C GLY A 150 -5.88 -1.74 -15.45
N PRO A 151 -6.60 -2.74 -15.98
CA PRO A 151 -7.42 -2.52 -17.17
C PRO A 151 -8.52 -1.51 -16.85
N MET A 152 -8.44 -0.30 -17.43
CA MET A 152 -9.64 0.50 -17.64
C MET A 152 -10.54 -0.31 -18.57
N GLU A 153 -11.60 -0.90 -18.01
CA GLU A 153 -12.71 -1.40 -18.82
C GLU A 153 -13.21 -0.23 -19.66
N ALA A 154 -13.09 -0.40 -20.98
CA ALA A 154 -13.57 0.54 -21.99
C ALA A 154 -15.07 0.39 -22.20
#